data_AF-A0A6L9MT60-F1
#
_entry.id   AF-A0A6L9MT60-F1
#
_cell.length_a   1.000
_cell.length_b   1.000
_cell.length_c   1.000
_cell.angle_alpha   90.00
_cell.angle_beta   90.00
_cell.angle_gamma   90.00
#
_symmetry.space_group_name_H-M   'P 1'
#
loop_
_entity.id
_entity.type
_entity.pdbx_description
1 polymer ?
#
loop_
_entity_poly.entity_id
_entity_poly.type
_entity_poly.pdbx_seq_one_letter_code
_entity_poly.pdbx_strand_id
1 'polypeptide(L)'
;MNKSFLSAAVIVLGTTLLSGCVIHVGNASALDGNDVSTMLGNINIASGKHAGDISSVNGNVDIKEHGSAAEISIVNGNLDMSSHVTVDSIDIVNGDVAASSHLTVKRSIETVNGDISLQANGSVGGNIETVNGDISITDVTVNNDISTLNGDIDITGNSEIYGDIIYEHNESNWGNDKDKLPTLTIGKNVTLHGNIILKRRVELNVESADIDKKVVVSYDHAK
;
A
#
# COMPACT_ATOMS: atom_id res chain seq x y z
N MET A 1 6.15 -26.97 20.25
CA MET A 1 7.31 -26.42 19.53
C MET A 1 6.81 -25.19 18.80
N ASN A 2 6.89 -24.05 19.48
CA ASN A 2 6.25 -22.81 19.06
C ASN A 2 7.17 -22.13 18.05
N LYS A 3 6.73 -22.05 16.80
CA LYS A 3 7.39 -21.20 15.80
C LYS A 3 6.89 -19.78 16.07
N SER A 4 7.71 -19.01 16.77
CA SER A 4 7.61 -17.55 16.77
C SER A 4 7.89 -17.08 15.35
N PHE A 5 6.88 -16.50 14.70
CA PHE A 5 7.02 -15.88 13.39
C PHE A 5 7.20 -14.37 13.60
N LEU A 6 8.43 -13.95 13.36
CA LEU A 6 8.96 -12.59 13.36
C LEU A 6 8.50 -11.76 12.13
N SER A 7 7.23 -11.85 11.74
CA SER A 7 6.72 -11.10 10.58
C SER A 7 5.81 -9.98 11.07
N ALA A 8 6.25 -8.74 10.78
CA ALA A 8 5.57 -7.43 10.93
C ALA A 8 6.33 -6.40 11.79
N ALA A 9 7.58 -6.66 12.16
CA ALA A 9 8.54 -5.61 12.44
C ALA A 9 9.61 -5.65 11.35
N VAL A 10 9.24 -5.29 10.11
CA VAL A 10 10.23 -4.69 9.21
C VAL A 10 10.54 -3.34 9.83
N ILE A 11 11.50 -3.38 10.76
CA ILE A 11 12.36 -2.25 11.04
C ILE A 11 12.87 -1.88 9.66
N VAL A 12 12.36 -0.77 9.12
CA VAL A 12 13.05 -0.03 8.06
C VAL A 12 14.36 0.41 8.69
N LEU A 13 15.32 -0.51 8.71
CA LEU A 13 16.74 -0.25 8.78
C LEU A 13 17.00 0.50 7.48
N GLY A 14 16.82 1.83 7.55
CA GLY A 14 17.31 2.77 6.57
C GLY A 14 18.83 2.64 6.49
N THR A 15 19.28 1.56 5.84
CA THR A 15 20.62 1.42 5.35
C THR A 15 20.65 2.25 4.07
N THR A 16 21.10 3.48 4.23
CA THR A 16 21.47 4.39 3.15
C THR A 16 22.65 3.79 2.38
N LEU A 17 22.38 2.78 1.56
CA LEU A 17 23.30 2.33 0.52
C LEU A 17 23.12 3.24 -0.69
N LEU A 18 23.60 4.47 -0.57
CA LEU A 18 23.76 5.41 -1.67
C LEU A 18 24.93 4.97 -2.55
N SER A 19 24.78 3.85 -3.27
CA SER A 19 25.72 3.46 -4.32
C SER A 19 25.21 3.97 -5.67
N GLY A 20 25.66 5.15 -6.07
CA GLY A 20 25.58 5.62 -7.47
C GLY A 20 24.51 6.69 -7.78
N CYS A 21 23.63 7.04 -6.85
CA CYS A 21 22.56 8.01 -7.10
C CYS A 21 23.10 9.44 -7.28
N VAL A 22 22.63 10.16 -8.31
CA VAL A 22 22.80 11.61 -8.41
C VAL A 22 21.79 12.25 -7.44
N ILE A 23 22.28 12.66 -6.27
CA ILE A 23 21.48 13.42 -5.30
C ILE A 23 21.24 14.83 -5.84
N HIS A 24 20.00 15.14 -6.18
CA HIS A 24 19.57 16.49 -6.47
C HIS A 24 19.16 17.18 -5.16
N VAL A 25 19.57 18.43 -5.00
CA VAL A 25 19.08 19.30 -3.91
C VAL A 25 18.16 20.32 -4.57
N GLY A 26 16.85 20.16 -4.37
CA GLY A 26 15.81 20.92 -5.07
C GLY A 26 14.88 20.02 -5.92
N ASN A 27 14.14 20.63 -6.84
CA ASN A 27 13.24 19.88 -7.73
C ASN A 27 14.05 19.07 -8.75
N ALA A 28 13.72 17.79 -8.89
CA ALA A 28 14.33 16.91 -9.87
C ALA A 28 13.31 16.51 -10.95
N SER A 29 13.78 16.44 -12.19
CA SER A 29 13.04 15.86 -13.31
C SER A 29 13.85 14.69 -13.84
N ALA A 30 13.26 13.51 -13.97
CA ALA A 30 13.96 12.37 -14.55
C ALA A 30 14.40 12.66 -15.99
N LEU A 31 15.67 12.38 -16.28
CA LEU A 31 16.14 12.05 -17.62
C LEU A 31 15.89 10.56 -17.81
N ASP A 32 15.32 10.20 -18.95
CA ASP A 32 14.73 8.89 -19.23
C ASP A 32 15.63 7.71 -18.78
N GLY A 33 15.13 6.90 -17.84
CA GLY A 33 15.77 5.67 -17.36
C GLY A 33 16.82 5.82 -16.26
N ASN A 34 17.10 7.03 -15.76
CA ASN A 34 18.04 7.22 -14.64
C ASN A 34 17.32 7.20 -13.28
N ASP A 35 18.06 6.79 -12.24
CA ASP A 35 17.62 6.93 -10.85
C ASP A 35 17.54 8.40 -10.45
N VAL A 36 16.55 8.74 -9.62
CA VAL A 36 16.29 10.09 -9.15
C VAL A 36 16.25 10.10 -7.63
N SER A 37 17.06 10.96 -7.01
CA SER A 37 17.03 11.11 -5.55
C SER A 37 17.00 12.57 -5.13
N THR A 38 16.19 12.88 -4.12
CA THR A 38 16.17 14.20 -3.47
C THR A 38 16.02 14.09 -1.96
N MET A 39 16.65 15.01 -1.24
CA MET A 39 16.54 15.12 0.22
C MET A 39 15.61 16.26 0.67
N LEU A 40 15.33 17.20 -0.23
CA LEU A 40 14.48 18.36 -0.04
C LEU A 40 14.00 18.80 -1.44
N GLY A 41 12.68 18.79 -1.65
CA GLY A 41 12.06 19.21 -2.90
C GLY A 41 11.30 18.07 -3.59
N ASN A 42 10.53 18.42 -4.63
CA ASN A 42 9.63 17.46 -5.27
C ASN A 42 10.28 16.80 -6.49
N ILE A 43 9.96 15.54 -6.73
CA ILE A 43 10.32 14.82 -7.96
C ILE A 43 9.12 14.84 -8.88
N ASN A 44 9.31 15.29 -10.12
CA ASN A 44 8.26 15.30 -11.14
C ASN A 44 8.68 14.47 -12.34
N ILE A 45 7.93 13.41 -12.63
CA ILE A 45 8.07 12.59 -13.83
C ILE A 45 7.03 13.04 -14.84
N ALA A 46 7.49 13.67 -15.92
CA ALA A 46 6.60 14.17 -16.97
C ALA A 46 5.92 13.03 -17.74
N SER A 47 4.85 13.34 -18.45
CA SER A 47 4.05 12.33 -19.14
C SER A 47 4.90 11.54 -20.15
N GLY A 48 4.75 10.21 -20.14
CA GLY A 48 5.52 9.29 -20.99
C GLY A 48 7.02 9.22 -20.69
N LYS A 49 7.47 9.72 -19.53
CA LYS A 49 8.87 9.61 -19.10
C LYS A 49 9.06 8.47 -18.11
N HIS A 50 10.25 7.90 -18.15
CA HIS A 50 10.62 6.77 -17.31
C HIS A 50 11.72 7.21 -16.35
N ALA A 51 11.56 6.88 -15.07
CA ALA A 51 12.63 6.92 -14.07
C ALA A 51 13.12 5.49 -13.79
N GLY A 52 14.36 5.37 -13.33
CA GLY A 52 14.83 4.18 -12.62
C GLY A 52 14.26 4.19 -11.20
N ASP A 53 15.12 4.01 -10.21
CA ASP A 53 14.72 4.06 -8.81
C ASP A 53 14.52 5.52 -8.34
N ILE A 54 13.45 5.77 -7.58
CA ILE A 54 13.11 7.06 -6.99
C ILE A 54 13.30 6.98 -5.48
N SER A 55 14.10 7.89 -4.94
CA SER A 55 14.26 8.06 -3.49
C SER A 55 14.01 9.51 -3.08
N SER A 56 12.99 9.75 -2.25
CA SER A 56 12.64 11.10 -1.78
C SER A 56 12.61 11.16 -0.26
N VAL A 57 13.28 12.16 0.31
CA VAL A 57 13.12 12.52 1.72
C VAL A 57 12.55 13.93 1.78
N ASN A 58 11.50 14.14 2.57
CA ASN A 58 10.84 15.45 2.74
C ASN A 58 10.45 16.10 1.39
N GLY A 59 9.77 15.35 0.53
CA GLY A 59 9.44 15.76 -0.82
C GLY A 59 8.40 14.87 -1.46
N ASN A 60 7.49 15.46 -2.23
CA ASN A 60 6.46 14.72 -2.94
C ASN A 60 7.01 14.18 -4.27
N VAL A 61 6.43 13.08 -4.73
CA VAL A 61 6.70 12.50 -6.04
C VAL A 61 5.42 12.53 -6.88
N ASP A 62 5.50 13.20 -8.01
CA ASP A 62 4.42 13.31 -9.00
C ASP A 62 4.80 12.52 -10.25
N ILE A 63 4.02 11.52 -10.64
CA ILE A 63 4.18 10.82 -11.93
C ILE A 63 2.98 11.12 -12.82
N LYS A 64 3.24 11.77 -13.95
CA LYS A 64 2.20 12.13 -14.93
C LYS A 64 1.88 10.96 -15.86
N GLU A 65 0.89 11.15 -16.74
CA GLU A 65 0.26 10.08 -17.50
C GLU A 65 1.27 9.28 -18.33
N HIS A 66 1.11 7.96 -18.40
CA HIS A 66 2.04 7.05 -19.09
C HIS A 66 3.48 7.11 -18.58
N GLY A 67 3.73 7.73 -17.43
CA GLY A 67 5.04 7.71 -16.78
C GLY A 67 5.34 6.34 -16.16
N SER A 68 6.61 6.10 -15.86
CA SER A 68 6.99 4.92 -15.08
C SER A 68 8.17 5.18 -14.15
N ALA A 69 8.32 4.30 -13.17
CA ALA A 69 9.50 4.19 -12.32
C ALA A 69 9.81 2.71 -12.07
N ALA A 70 11.02 2.38 -11.62
CA ALA A 70 11.32 1.06 -11.08
C ALA A 70 10.83 0.99 -9.63
N GLU A 71 11.70 1.22 -8.65
CA GLU A 71 11.33 1.29 -7.23
C GLU A 71 11.04 2.74 -6.80
N ILE A 72 10.07 2.95 -5.91
CA ILE A 72 9.78 4.26 -5.30
C ILE A 72 9.87 4.15 -3.79
N SER A 73 10.81 4.85 -3.18
CA SER A 73 10.98 4.94 -1.73
C SER A 73 10.84 6.38 -1.25
N ILE A 74 9.89 6.65 -0.35
CA ILE A 74 9.62 8.01 0.16
C ILE A 74 9.59 8.03 1.69
N VAL A 75 10.32 9.00 2.27
CA VAL A 75 10.26 9.31 3.70
C VAL A 75 9.74 10.73 3.87
N ASN A 76 8.55 10.88 4.44
CA ASN A 76 7.84 12.16 4.60
C ASN A 76 7.52 12.83 3.26
N GLY A 77 6.53 12.32 2.55
CA GLY A 77 6.07 12.88 1.28
C GLY A 77 5.02 11.99 0.64
N ASN A 78 4.21 12.59 -0.23
CA ASN A 78 3.13 11.89 -0.92
C ASN A 78 3.60 11.42 -2.31
N LEU A 79 2.98 10.34 -2.79
CA LEU A 79 3.12 9.85 -4.15
C LEU A 79 1.78 10.01 -4.89
N ASP A 80 1.77 10.88 -5.89
CA ASP A 80 0.62 11.10 -6.78
C ASP A 80 0.94 10.53 -8.17
N MET A 81 0.16 9.55 -8.61
CA MET A 81 0.29 8.91 -9.92
C MET A 81 -0.95 9.16 -10.78
N SER A 82 -0.72 9.74 -11.96
CA SER A 82 -1.77 9.97 -12.95
C SER A 82 -2.13 8.67 -13.67
N SER A 83 -2.99 8.75 -14.70
CA SER A 83 -3.48 7.53 -15.35
C SER A 83 -2.40 6.80 -16.17
N HIS A 84 -2.51 5.48 -16.29
CA HIS A 84 -1.60 4.62 -17.06
C HIS A 84 -0.14 4.64 -16.57
N VAL A 85 0.08 4.88 -15.28
CA VAL A 85 1.41 4.80 -14.68
C VAL A 85 1.79 3.35 -14.42
N THR A 86 3.06 3.00 -14.67
CA THR A 86 3.62 1.68 -14.34
C THR A 86 4.79 1.81 -13.39
N VAL A 87 4.78 1.05 -12.29
CA VAL A 87 5.88 1.02 -11.32
C VAL A 87 6.20 -0.41 -10.89
N ASP A 88 7.41 -0.68 -10.42
CA ASP A 88 7.76 -2.01 -9.94
C ASP A 88 7.33 -2.21 -8.48
N SER A 89 7.67 -1.30 -7.58
CA SER A 89 7.21 -1.30 -6.18
C SER A 89 7.16 0.11 -5.58
N ILE A 90 6.43 0.25 -4.47
CA ILE A 90 6.26 1.49 -3.72
C ILE A 90 6.44 1.22 -2.23
N ASP A 91 7.29 2.00 -1.58
CA ASP A 91 7.60 1.92 -0.15
C ASP A 91 7.55 3.34 0.47
N ILE A 92 6.58 3.64 1.34
CA ILE A 92 6.42 4.97 1.95
C ILE A 92 6.34 4.90 3.47
N VAL A 93 7.17 5.67 4.17
CA VAL A 93 7.11 5.68 5.65
C VAL A 93 6.00 6.60 6.15
N ASN A 94 5.98 7.86 5.70
CA ASN A 94 4.99 8.84 6.12
C ASN A 94 4.51 9.60 4.90
N GLY A 95 3.26 9.40 4.50
CA GLY A 95 2.66 10.03 3.33
C GLY A 95 1.82 9.06 2.50
N ASP A 96 0.93 9.65 1.71
CA ASP A 96 -0.13 8.92 1.05
C ASP A 96 0.29 8.47 -0.36
N VAL A 97 -0.29 7.36 -0.82
CA VAL A 97 -0.22 6.88 -2.19
C VAL A 97 -1.58 7.10 -2.85
N ALA A 98 -1.64 7.97 -3.84
CA ALA A 98 -2.83 8.19 -4.64
C ALA A 98 -2.56 7.87 -6.11
N ALA A 99 -3.37 6.98 -6.68
CA ALA A 99 -3.24 6.58 -8.07
C ALA A 99 -4.57 6.71 -8.82
N SER A 100 -4.51 7.39 -9.95
CA SER A 100 -5.62 7.46 -10.90
C SER A 100 -5.81 6.11 -11.63
N SER A 101 -6.70 6.09 -12.61
CA SER A 101 -7.05 4.88 -13.35
C SER A 101 -5.86 4.21 -14.07
N HIS A 102 -5.94 2.90 -14.30
CA HIS A 102 -4.96 2.13 -15.07
C HIS A 102 -3.53 2.12 -14.47
N LEU A 103 -3.40 2.23 -13.15
CA LEU A 103 -2.13 1.96 -12.48
C LEU A 103 -1.73 0.50 -12.69
N THR A 104 -0.44 0.25 -12.95
CA THR A 104 0.16 -1.09 -12.86
C THR A 104 1.32 -1.08 -11.88
N VAL A 105 1.20 -1.80 -10.77
CA VAL A 105 2.30 -2.09 -9.84
C VAL A 105 2.71 -3.53 -10.04
N LYS A 106 3.96 -3.80 -10.42
CA LYS A 106 4.39 -5.18 -10.71
C LYS A 106 4.56 -6.04 -9.45
N ARG A 107 5.00 -5.43 -8.35
CA ARG A 107 5.19 -6.06 -7.04
C ARG A 107 4.20 -5.46 -6.04
N SER A 108 4.68 -4.96 -4.92
CA SER A 108 3.87 -4.55 -3.78
C SER A 108 3.81 -3.03 -3.60
N ILE A 109 2.83 -2.59 -2.81
CA ILE A 109 2.72 -1.25 -2.24
C ILE A 109 2.76 -1.41 -0.72
N GLU A 110 3.70 -0.74 -0.06
CA GLU A 110 3.88 -0.80 1.39
C GLU A 110 3.91 0.62 1.97
N THR A 111 3.09 0.90 2.98
CA THR A 111 3.14 2.16 3.74
C THR A 111 3.22 1.94 5.25
N VAL A 112 3.78 2.90 6.01
CA VAL A 112 3.73 2.84 7.49
C VAL A 112 2.64 3.77 8.03
N ASN A 113 2.70 5.06 7.71
CA ASN A 113 1.73 6.06 8.12
C ASN A 113 1.24 6.85 6.91
N GLY A 114 0.35 6.25 6.12
CA GLY A 114 -0.24 6.92 4.98
C GLY A 114 -1.22 6.04 4.24
N ASP A 115 -2.21 6.70 3.67
CA ASP A 115 -3.34 6.04 3.03
C ASP A 115 -2.96 5.56 1.63
N ILE A 116 -3.59 4.48 1.18
CA ILE A 116 -3.41 3.95 -0.18
C ILE A 116 -4.75 4.05 -0.90
N SER A 117 -4.84 4.89 -1.93
CA SER A 117 -6.03 5.07 -2.75
C SER A 117 -5.77 4.70 -4.20
N LEU A 118 -6.39 3.62 -4.67
CA LEU A 118 -6.25 3.11 -6.04
C LEU A 118 -7.59 3.12 -6.78
N GLN A 119 -7.57 3.63 -8.00
CA GLN A 119 -8.76 3.79 -8.83
C GLN A 119 -8.86 2.78 -9.98
N ALA A 120 -9.92 2.93 -10.77
CA ALA A 120 -10.40 1.93 -11.71
C ALA A 120 -9.36 1.40 -12.71
N ASN A 121 -9.48 0.11 -13.01
CA ASN A 121 -8.60 -0.66 -13.91
C ASN A 121 -7.14 -0.72 -13.40
N GLY A 122 -6.92 -0.50 -12.10
CA GLY A 122 -5.62 -0.70 -11.48
C GLY A 122 -5.29 -2.19 -11.33
N SER A 123 -4.00 -2.51 -11.33
CA SER A 123 -3.50 -3.84 -11.00
C SER A 123 -2.28 -3.77 -10.09
N VAL A 124 -2.28 -4.59 -9.04
CA VAL A 124 -1.13 -4.81 -8.16
C VAL A 124 -0.74 -6.29 -8.22
N GLY A 125 0.49 -6.55 -8.64
CA GLY A 125 1.02 -7.90 -8.84
C GLY A 125 1.38 -8.63 -7.55
N GLY A 126 1.62 -7.90 -6.47
CA GLY A 126 1.96 -8.40 -5.14
C GLY A 126 0.96 -7.93 -4.08
N ASN A 127 1.49 -7.56 -2.91
CA ASN A 127 0.70 -7.20 -1.74
C ASN A 127 0.35 -5.70 -1.73
N ILE A 128 -0.71 -5.35 -1.01
CA ILE A 128 -0.95 -3.99 -0.53
C ILE A 128 -0.93 -4.03 0.99
N GLU A 129 0.03 -3.35 1.61
CA GLU A 129 0.23 -3.38 3.06
C GLU A 129 0.33 -1.97 3.63
N THR A 130 -0.30 -1.74 4.79
CA THR A 130 -0.08 -0.54 5.58
C THR A 130 -0.07 -0.83 7.09
N VAL A 131 0.60 -0.02 7.89
CA VAL A 131 0.54 -0.16 9.35
C VAL A 131 -0.60 0.67 9.93
N ASN A 132 -0.65 1.96 9.63
CA ASN A 132 -1.57 2.92 10.26
C ASN A 132 -2.45 3.69 9.28
N GLY A 133 -2.29 3.50 7.97
CA GLY A 133 -3.12 4.16 6.95
C GLY A 133 -4.32 3.34 6.55
N ASP A 134 -5.26 3.99 5.88
CA ASP A 134 -6.44 3.35 5.29
C ASP A 134 -6.13 2.85 3.87
N ILE A 135 -6.78 1.76 3.45
CA ILE A 135 -6.66 1.22 2.09
C ILE A 135 -8.01 1.36 1.39
N SER A 136 -8.08 2.12 0.31
CA SER A 136 -9.28 2.30 -0.50
C SER A 136 -9.02 1.91 -1.96
N ILE A 137 -9.70 0.87 -2.44
CA ILE A 137 -9.57 0.40 -3.83
C ILE A 137 -10.93 0.27 -4.52
N THR A 138 -11.00 0.69 -5.78
CA THR A 138 -12.23 0.62 -6.60
C THR A 138 -11.92 0.13 -8.01
N ASP A 139 -12.54 -0.98 -8.41
CA ASP A 139 -12.30 -1.66 -9.71
C ASP A 139 -10.81 -2.01 -9.92
N VAL A 140 -10.17 -2.60 -8.90
CA VAL A 140 -8.73 -2.96 -8.90
C VAL A 140 -8.55 -4.48 -8.77
N THR A 141 -7.57 -5.03 -9.49
CA THR A 141 -7.12 -6.42 -9.32
C THR A 141 -5.88 -6.48 -8.45
N VAL A 142 -5.93 -7.24 -7.34
CA VAL A 142 -4.80 -7.50 -6.45
C VAL A 142 -4.48 -9.00 -6.51
N ASN A 143 -3.27 -9.32 -6.96
CA ASN A 143 -2.87 -10.71 -7.22
C ASN A 143 -2.45 -11.47 -5.95
N ASN A 144 -2.25 -10.78 -4.84
CA ASN A 144 -1.91 -11.39 -3.55
C ASN A 144 -2.70 -10.74 -2.40
N ASP A 145 -2.07 -10.57 -1.23
CA ASP A 145 -2.76 -10.20 -0.01
C ASP A 145 -2.96 -8.68 0.13
N ILE A 146 -4.00 -8.30 0.87
CA ILE A 146 -4.18 -6.95 1.39
C ILE A 146 -4.09 -7.02 2.91
N SER A 147 -3.19 -6.26 3.53
CA SER A 147 -2.99 -6.29 4.97
C SER A 147 -2.94 -4.91 5.60
N THR A 148 -3.50 -4.80 6.81
CA THR A 148 -3.31 -3.62 7.67
C THR A 148 -3.19 -4.00 9.13
N LEU A 149 -2.54 -3.15 9.92
CA LEU A 149 -2.56 -3.27 11.38
C LEU A 149 -3.70 -2.46 12.00
N ASN A 150 -3.81 -1.17 11.68
CA ASN A 150 -4.71 -0.23 12.38
C ASN A 150 -5.71 0.50 11.49
N GLY A 151 -5.56 0.44 10.17
CA GLY A 151 -6.39 1.23 9.23
C GLY A 151 -7.72 0.58 8.85
N ASP A 152 -8.59 1.40 8.28
CA ASP A 152 -9.81 0.96 7.62
C ASP A 152 -9.46 0.40 6.21
N ILE A 153 -10.20 -0.60 5.73
CA ILE A 153 -10.06 -1.15 4.38
C ILE A 153 -11.41 -1.04 3.67
N ASP A 154 -11.46 -0.29 2.57
CA ASP A 154 -12.63 -0.12 1.72
C ASP A 154 -12.37 -0.69 0.32
N ILE A 155 -13.06 -1.79 -0.01
CA ILE A 155 -12.96 -2.46 -1.31
C ILE A 155 -14.30 -2.36 -2.02
N THR A 156 -14.34 -1.68 -3.17
CA THR A 156 -15.58 -1.45 -3.92
C THR A 156 -15.43 -1.70 -5.42
N GLY A 157 -16.51 -1.46 -6.18
CA GLY A 157 -16.56 -1.77 -7.61
C GLY A 157 -16.51 -3.27 -7.88
N ASN A 158 -15.92 -3.64 -9.01
CA ASN A 158 -15.66 -5.01 -9.44
C ASN A 158 -14.24 -5.45 -9.07
N SER A 159 -13.73 -4.97 -7.94
CA SER A 159 -12.38 -5.33 -7.48
C SER A 159 -12.27 -6.84 -7.27
N GLU A 160 -11.11 -7.39 -7.60
CA GLU A 160 -10.82 -8.82 -7.50
C GLU A 160 -9.53 -9.05 -6.73
N ILE A 161 -9.60 -9.80 -5.63
CA ILE A 161 -8.49 -10.06 -4.72
C ILE A 161 -8.22 -11.57 -4.73
N TYR A 162 -7.03 -11.94 -5.18
CA TYR A 162 -6.62 -13.34 -5.29
C TYR A 162 -6.07 -13.92 -3.99
N GLY A 163 -5.49 -13.09 -3.13
CA GLY A 163 -5.00 -13.48 -1.80
C GLY A 163 -6.02 -13.29 -0.68
N ASP A 164 -5.50 -13.20 0.54
CA ASP A 164 -6.24 -12.97 1.78
C ASP A 164 -6.35 -11.46 2.10
N ILE A 165 -7.38 -11.09 2.87
CA ILE A 165 -7.48 -9.78 3.53
C ILE A 165 -7.13 -9.98 5.00
N ILE A 166 -6.09 -9.32 5.50
CA ILE A 166 -5.48 -9.63 6.79
C ILE A 166 -5.48 -8.40 7.69
N TYR A 167 -6.11 -8.52 8.85
CA TYR A 167 -5.93 -7.58 9.95
C TYR A 167 -4.93 -8.15 10.95
N GLU A 168 -3.78 -7.51 11.05
CA GLU A 168 -2.66 -7.97 11.87
C GLU A 168 -2.89 -7.74 13.38
N HIS A 169 -2.12 -8.47 14.21
CA HIS A 169 -2.19 -8.34 15.66
C HIS A 169 -1.33 -7.17 16.15
N ASN A 170 -1.89 -6.31 17.02
CA ASN A 170 -1.12 -5.28 17.72
C ASN A 170 -0.61 -5.84 19.07
N GLU A 171 0.72 -5.91 19.25
CA GLU A 171 1.35 -6.38 20.49
C GLU A 171 1.08 -5.48 21.72
N SER A 172 0.55 -4.26 21.52
CA SER A 172 0.33 -3.28 22.57
C SER A 172 -0.93 -3.60 23.38
N ASN A 173 -0.76 -4.34 24.48
CA ASN A 173 -1.69 -4.47 25.62
C ASN A 173 -3.18 -4.32 25.27
N TRP A 174 -3.76 -5.40 24.77
CA TRP A 174 -5.21 -5.55 24.60
C TRP A 174 -5.93 -5.45 25.96
N GLY A 175 -6.28 -4.22 26.35
CA GLY A 175 -6.89 -3.90 27.64
C GLY A 175 -7.45 -2.48 27.78
N ASN A 176 -7.40 -1.66 26.73
CA ASN A 176 -8.09 -0.37 26.70
C ASN A 176 -9.23 -0.44 25.68
N ASP A 177 -10.47 -0.61 26.17
CA ASP A 177 -11.74 -0.57 25.41
C ASP A 177 -12.06 0.82 24.78
N LYS A 178 -11.05 1.63 24.48
CA LYS A 178 -11.20 3.00 23.95
C LYS A 178 -10.63 3.19 22.54
N ASP A 179 -9.94 2.20 21.99
CA ASP A 179 -9.42 2.29 20.64
C ASP A 179 -10.56 2.04 19.63
N LYS A 180 -10.74 2.98 18.70
CA LYS A 180 -11.66 2.84 17.56
C LYS A 180 -11.30 1.54 16.84
N LEU A 181 -12.28 0.66 16.68
CA LEU A 181 -12.08 -0.55 15.87
C LEU A 181 -11.86 -0.13 14.42
N PRO A 182 -10.90 -0.74 13.70
CA PRO A 182 -10.84 -0.54 12.27
C PRO A 182 -12.06 -1.20 11.61
N THR A 183 -12.40 -0.73 10.43
CA THR A 183 -13.54 -1.17 9.64
C THR A 183 -13.07 -1.84 8.35
N LEU A 184 -13.66 -2.98 8.01
CA LEU A 184 -13.52 -3.62 6.70
C LEU A 184 -14.84 -3.48 5.95
N THR A 185 -14.85 -2.68 4.89
CA THR A 185 -15.98 -2.55 3.97
C THR A 185 -15.70 -3.30 2.69
N ILE A 186 -16.62 -4.20 2.31
CA ILE A 186 -16.55 -4.93 1.04
C ILE A 186 -17.87 -4.77 0.29
N GLY A 187 -17.81 -4.10 -0.86
CA GLY A 187 -18.96 -3.85 -1.72
C GLY A 187 -19.49 -5.14 -2.38
N LYS A 188 -20.78 -5.13 -2.74
CA LYS A 188 -21.52 -6.28 -3.28
C LYS A 188 -20.89 -7.02 -4.49
N ASN A 189 -20.12 -6.32 -5.33
CA ASN A 189 -19.59 -6.82 -6.60
C ASN A 189 -18.12 -7.29 -6.48
N VAL A 190 -17.52 -7.15 -5.30
CA VAL A 190 -16.15 -7.57 -5.06
C VAL A 190 -16.05 -9.09 -5.10
N THR A 191 -14.97 -9.59 -5.71
CA THR A 191 -14.62 -11.01 -5.68
C THR A 191 -13.37 -11.20 -4.84
N LEU A 192 -13.49 -11.95 -3.75
CA LEU A 192 -12.37 -12.40 -2.93
C LEU A 192 -12.17 -13.89 -3.16
N HIS A 193 -10.97 -14.31 -3.55
CA HIS A 193 -10.63 -15.73 -3.72
C HIS A 193 -10.14 -16.36 -2.42
N GLY A 194 -9.28 -15.66 -1.67
CA GLY A 194 -8.80 -16.06 -0.34
C GLY A 194 -9.80 -15.81 0.79
N ASN A 195 -9.28 -15.59 1.99
CA ASN A 195 -10.02 -15.49 3.25
C ASN A 195 -9.92 -14.08 3.85
N ILE A 196 -10.80 -13.78 4.80
CA ILE A 196 -10.64 -12.62 5.68
C ILE A 196 -10.06 -13.12 6.99
N ILE A 197 -8.80 -12.77 7.28
CA ILE A 197 -8.07 -13.23 8.47
C ILE A 197 -8.02 -12.10 9.50
N LEU A 198 -8.73 -12.29 10.61
CA LEU A 198 -8.83 -11.30 11.68
C LEU A 198 -8.00 -11.73 12.89
N LYS A 199 -6.81 -11.14 13.04
CA LYS A 199 -5.94 -11.31 14.23
C LYS A 199 -6.21 -10.22 15.29
N ARG A 200 -7.21 -9.37 15.05
CA ARG A 200 -7.77 -8.39 15.99
C ARG A 200 -9.27 -8.18 15.74
N ARG A 201 -9.94 -7.42 16.62
CA ARG A 201 -11.35 -7.03 16.44
C ARG A 201 -11.44 -5.98 15.33
N VAL A 202 -12.42 -6.16 14.44
CA VAL A 202 -12.69 -5.32 13.27
C VAL A 202 -14.21 -5.20 13.11
N GLU A 203 -14.70 -4.03 12.73
CA GLU A 203 -16.08 -3.83 12.31
C GLU A 203 -16.24 -4.28 10.84
N LEU A 204 -17.09 -5.28 10.59
CA LEU A 204 -17.25 -5.87 9.26
C LEU A 204 -18.51 -5.34 8.57
N ASN A 205 -18.33 -4.69 7.42
CA ASN A 205 -19.37 -4.20 6.53
C ASN A 205 -19.27 -4.93 5.18
N VAL A 206 -19.62 -6.22 5.16
CA VAL A 206 -19.52 -7.06 3.96
C VAL A 206 -20.89 -7.22 3.30
N GLU A 207 -21.06 -6.68 2.10
CA GLU A 207 -22.32 -6.77 1.35
C GLU A 207 -22.46 -8.08 0.54
N SER A 208 -21.42 -8.92 0.52
CA SER A 208 -21.40 -10.19 -0.19
C SER A 208 -21.48 -11.38 0.77
N ALA A 209 -22.61 -12.10 0.74
CA ALA A 209 -22.84 -13.25 1.61
C ALA A 209 -21.87 -14.43 1.39
N ASP A 210 -21.23 -14.50 0.22
CA ASP A 210 -20.22 -15.54 -0.04
C ASP A 210 -18.86 -15.19 0.55
N ILE A 211 -18.54 -13.89 0.64
CA ILE A 211 -17.32 -13.40 1.30
C ILE A 211 -17.46 -13.49 2.82
N ASP A 212 -18.64 -13.21 3.36
CA ASP A 212 -18.92 -13.29 4.81
C ASP A 212 -18.59 -14.68 5.41
N LYS A 213 -18.79 -15.76 4.63
CA LYS A 213 -18.45 -17.14 5.02
C LYS A 213 -16.95 -17.43 5.06
N LYS A 214 -16.10 -16.55 4.53
CA LYS A 214 -14.64 -16.70 4.46
C LYS A 214 -13.90 -16.02 5.60
N VAL A 215 -14.62 -15.53 6.61
CA VAL A 215 -14.04 -14.90 7.79
C VAL A 215 -13.45 -15.94 8.73
N VAL A 216 -12.16 -15.79 9.02
CA VAL A 216 -11.37 -16.60 9.95
C VAL A 216 -10.87 -15.71 11.07
N VAL A 217 -11.34 -15.97 12.29
CA VAL A 217 -10.96 -15.21 13.48
C VAL A 217 -9.88 -15.96 14.26
N SER A 218 -8.78 -15.30 14.60
CA SER A 218 -7.61 -15.94 15.23
C SER A 218 -7.02 -15.20 16.44
N TYR A 219 -7.77 -14.29 17.09
CA TYR A 219 -7.32 -13.63 18.32
C TYR A 219 -7.78 -14.37 19.59
N ASP A 220 -6.99 -14.29 20.67
CA ASP A 220 -7.09 -15.10 21.90
C ASP A 220 -8.41 -14.98 22.68
N HIS A 221 -9.27 -14.02 22.33
CA HIS A 221 -10.59 -13.79 22.95
C HIS A 221 -11.78 -14.06 22.02
N ALA A 222 -11.64 -14.85 20.97
CA ALA A 222 -12.72 -15.21 20.02
C ALA A 222 -13.79 -16.18 20.60
N LYS A 223 -14.11 -16.10 21.90
CA LYS A 223 -15.17 -16.89 22.53
C LYS A 223 -16.47 -16.12 22.69
#